data_AF-A0A7Z9TCU4-F1
#
_entry.id   AF-A0A7Z9TCU4-F1
#
_cell.length_a   1.000
_cell.length_b   1.000
_cell.length_c   1.000
_cell.angle_alpha   90.00
_cell.angle_beta   90.00
_cell.angle_gamma   90.00
#
_symmetry.space_group_name_H-M   'P 1'
#
loop_
_entity.id
_entity.type
_entity.pdbx_description
1 polymer ?
#
loop_
_entity_poly.entity_id
_entity_poly.type
_entity_poly.pdbx_seq_one_letter_code
_entity_poly.pdbx_strand_id
1 'polypeptide(L)'
;MKVITTFLAMFAIGGWPAYAHSGTGRQVSVSGQEVNRSDLAVRTFSNISGDPSDDWWGIGIAEVVAVGLEELAELEVERPVLSGGIGDTDNARLVRSDTRWVITGTYQRFEGQIRLTAKISDIENATVIQSVVVDGSVSELFSVQDELVERLRKAFDPDLDRLPEGNASLSTGENVSMVTAADRFLVPEPPATMVRDADGHATVRAVRLVDALNLDGLLDEAIYQTVPAISGFIQQAPNEGESASEKTEAWIFFSNTSVYVSGRVWDSAPDSAWVMNEMRRDTSQLRDNDSFWVTFDTFNDQRNAVAFYTNPIGAIGDFAITNEGNPNSDWNPVWDVRTARFDGGWTVEMEIPFKSLRYRPGSEQVWGVQLRRNIRRKNERVFLNAIPISAGRSGIFRISESATLVGIEVPSGGKNLEIKPYAIAGVTTDLTAIPPTRNIADANAGLDVKYGITENLTADLTYNT
;
A
#
# COMPACT_ATOMS: atom_id res chain seq x y z
N MET A 1 15.45 -21.50 -47.11
CA MET A 1 15.54 -21.98 -45.71
C MET A 1 16.21 -20.86 -44.92
N LYS A 2 15.49 -20.20 -44.00
CA LYS A 2 16.06 -19.14 -43.13
C LYS A 2 16.49 -19.77 -41.81
N VAL A 3 17.65 -19.35 -41.29
CA VAL A 3 18.17 -19.71 -39.96
C VAL A 3 18.72 -18.43 -39.35
N ILE A 4 18.34 -18.10 -38.11
CA ILE A 4 18.79 -16.92 -37.37
C ILE A 4 19.09 -17.38 -35.93
N THR A 5 20.19 -16.89 -35.35
CA THR A 5 20.63 -17.19 -33.99
C THR A 5 21.20 -15.91 -33.37
N THR A 6 20.83 -15.59 -32.13
CA THR A 6 21.18 -14.32 -31.47
C THR A 6 21.58 -14.57 -30.01
N PHE A 7 22.55 -13.81 -29.49
CA PHE A 7 23.01 -13.81 -28.10
C PHE A 7 23.14 -12.36 -27.60
N LEU A 8 22.89 -12.12 -26.31
CA LEU A 8 22.95 -10.80 -25.67
C LEU A 8 23.71 -10.89 -24.33
N ALA A 9 24.53 -9.89 -24.02
CA ALA A 9 25.22 -9.73 -22.74
C ALA A 9 25.41 -8.23 -22.42
N MET A 10 25.44 -7.84 -21.14
CA MET A 10 25.35 -6.44 -20.71
C MET A 10 26.13 -6.19 -19.41
N PHE A 11 26.81 -5.04 -19.31
CA PHE A 11 27.55 -4.56 -18.13
C PHE A 11 27.39 -3.03 -18.00
N ALA A 12 27.47 -2.47 -16.78
CA ALA A 12 27.25 -1.05 -16.52
C ALA A 12 28.26 -0.45 -15.52
N ILE A 13 28.69 0.79 -15.76
CA ILE A 13 29.51 1.66 -14.87
C ILE A 13 29.05 3.11 -15.10
N GLY A 14 28.96 3.96 -14.05
CA GLY A 14 28.33 5.29 -14.11
C GLY A 14 29.21 6.50 -13.75
N GLY A 15 28.64 7.71 -13.85
CA GLY A 15 29.26 9.00 -13.47
C GLY A 15 28.34 10.22 -13.67
N TRP A 16 28.52 11.27 -12.84
CA TRP A 16 27.84 12.60 -12.86
C TRP A 16 28.61 13.64 -13.75
N PRO A 17 28.29 14.97 -13.89
CA PRO A 17 27.31 15.85 -13.17
C PRO A 17 26.57 17.03 -13.92
N ALA A 18 25.48 17.53 -13.28
CA ALA A 18 25.06 18.94 -13.00
C ALA A 18 24.65 20.06 -14.05
N TYR A 19 23.79 20.99 -13.54
CA TYR A 19 23.33 22.34 -13.99
C TYR A 19 22.32 22.49 -15.18
N ALA A 20 21.45 23.52 -15.31
CA ALA A 20 20.62 24.35 -14.36
C ALA A 20 19.66 25.34 -15.10
N HIS A 21 18.48 25.67 -14.51
CA HIS A 21 17.53 26.80 -14.81
C HIS A 21 16.93 26.94 -16.24
N SER A 22 15.78 27.57 -16.56
CA SER A 22 14.62 28.25 -15.88
C SER A 22 13.50 28.49 -16.95
N GLY A 23 12.24 28.90 -16.73
CA GLY A 23 11.42 29.28 -15.57
C GLY A 23 10.17 30.12 -16.00
N THR A 24 9.17 30.34 -15.11
CA THR A 24 7.90 31.14 -15.30
C THR A 24 6.86 30.64 -16.34
N GLY A 25 5.53 30.70 -16.16
CA GLY A 25 4.67 31.08 -15.02
C GLY A 25 3.40 31.86 -15.48
N ARG A 26 2.16 31.41 -15.13
CA ARG A 26 0.92 32.22 -15.24
C ARG A 26 -0.27 31.63 -14.44
N GLN A 27 -0.96 32.46 -13.64
CA GLN A 27 -2.22 32.16 -12.95
C GLN A 27 -3.45 32.63 -13.76
N VAL A 28 -4.63 32.05 -13.47
CA VAL A 28 -5.97 32.60 -13.74
C VAL A 28 -6.88 32.27 -12.55
N SER A 29 -7.73 33.21 -12.13
CA SER A 29 -8.67 33.10 -11.01
C SER A 29 -10.12 33.36 -11.47
N VAL A 30 -11.10 32.75 -10.80
CA VAL A 30 -12.55 32.97 -11.03
C VAL A 30 -13.30 32.88 -9.70
N SER A 31 -14.10 33.90 -9.38
CA SER A 31 -15.17 33.87 -8.35
C SER A 31 -16.49 33.41 -9.01
N GLY A 32 -17.50 32.87 -8.33
CA GLY A 32 -17.80 32.69 -6.91
C GLY A 32 -19.32 32.44 -6.81
N GLN A 33 -19.77 31.55 -5.93
CA GLN A 33 -21.20 31.27 -5.71
C GLN A 33 -21.49 31.16 -4.21
N GLU A 34 -22.71 31.52 -3.81
CA GLU A 34 -23.19 31.42 -2.44
C GLU A 34 -23.15 29.96 -1.95
N VAL A 35 -22.46 29.74 -0.82
CA VAL A 35 -22.30 28.40 -0.21
C VAL A 35 -23.45 28.13 0.76
N ASN A 36 -24.01 26.93 0.69
CA ASN A 36 -25.10 26.48 1.56
C ASN A 36 -24.52 26.04 2.92
N ARG A 37 -25.29 26.18 4.00
CA ARG A 37 -24.69 26.42 5.34
C ARG A 37 -24.15 25.22 6.11
N SER A 38 -24.05 24.00 5.57
CA SER A 38 -23.64 22.80 6.33
C SER A 38 -22.54 21.99 5.63
N ASP A 39 -21.40 22.62 5.37
CA ASP A 39 -20.36 22.09 4.47
C ASP A 39 -19.46 20.99 5.07
N LEU A 40 -19.36 20.81 6.41
CA LEU A 40 -18.37 19.92 7.04
C LEU A 40 -18.96 19.00 8.14
N ALA A 41 -18.53 17.74 8.18
CA ALA A 41 -18.81 16.81 9.28
C ALA A 41 -17.52 16.20 9.87
N VAL A 42 -17.45 16.06 11.19
CA VAL A 42 -16.32 15.40 11.88
C VAL A 42 -16.81 14.08 12.50
N ARG A 43 -16.14 12.98 12.16
CA ARG A 43 -16.47 11.64 12.64
C ARG A 43 -15.50 11.20 13.74
N THR A 44 -15.95 10.27 14.57
CA THR A 44 -15.14 9.66 15.64
C THR A 44 -13.84 9.09 15.09
N PHE A 45 -12.72 9.40 15.74
CA PHE A 45 -11.43 8.84 15.34
C PHE A 45 -11.35 7.37 15.78
N SER A 46 -10.75 6.51 14.96
CA SER A 46 -10.62 5.07 15.25
C SER A 46 -9.33 4.76 16.01
N ASN A 47 -9.43 3.90 17.03
CA ASN A 47 -8.28 3.41 17.78
C ASN A 47 -7.45 2.43 16.93
N ILE A 48 -6.16 2.70 16.79
CA ILE A 48 -5.18 1.79 16.17
C ILE A 48 -3.98 1.53 17.11
N SER A 49 -4.17 1.76 18.41
CA SER A 49 -3.20 1.50 19.49
C SER A 49 -3.14 0.03 19.91
N GLY A 50 -4.21 -0.73 19.65
CA GLY A 50 -4.33 -2.14 20.04
C GLY A 50 -4.85 -2.39 21.47
N ASP A 51 -5.14 -1.33 22.23
CA ASP A 51 -5.72 -1.37 23.57
C ASP A 51 -7.15 -0.80 23.55
N PRO A 52 -8.20 -1.64 23.64
CA PRO A 52 -9.60 -1.18 23.65
C PRO A 52 -9.95 -0.26 24.81
N SER A 53 -9.13 -0.19 25.88
CA SER A 53 -9.35 0.77 26.96
C SER A 53 -9.08 2.23 26.55
N ASP A 54 -8.44 2.45 25.40
CA ASP A 54 -8.28 3.77 24.79
C ASP A 54 -9.46 4.16 23.88
N ASP A 55 -10.38 3.25 23.51
CA ASP A 55 -11.41 3.48 22.47
C ASP A 55 -12.23 4.78 22.65
N TRP A 56 -12.44 5.20 23.91
CA TRP A 56 -13.16 6.42 24.25
C TRP A 56 -12.45 7.73 23.81
N TRP A 57 -11.14 7.69 23.53
CA TRP A 57 -10.36 8.85 23.09
C TRP A 57 -10.83 9.32 21.71
N GLY A 58 -11.32 8.39 20.88
CA GLY A 58 -11.76 8.66 19.51
C GLY A 58 -12.92 9.67 19.41
N ILE A 59 -13.81 9.66 20.40
CA ILE A 59 -14.90 10.63 20.52
C ILE A 59 -14.34 11.98 21.00
N GLY A 60 -13.47 11.98 22.00
CA GLY A 60 -12.86 13.20 22.55
C GLY A 60 -12.00 13.96 21.52
N ILE A 61 -11.19 13.25 20.74
CA ILE A 61 -10.39 13.84 19.65
C ILE A 61 -11.31 14.44 18.58
N ALA A 62 -12.37 13.73 18.19
CA ALA A 62 -13.33 14.22 17.20
C ALA A 62 -14.08 15.47 17.67
N GLU A 63 -14.47 15.54 18.95
CA GLU A 63 -15.11 16.73 19.52
C GLU A 63 -14.18 17.94 19.56
N VAL A 64 -12.90 17.76 19.95
CA VAL A 64 -11.89 18.83 19.92
C VAL A 64 -11.63 19.32 18.50
N VAL A 65 -11.56 18.40 17.51
CA VAL A 65 -11.43 18.76 16.10
C VAL A 65 -12.68 19.51 15.58
N ALA A 66 -13.88 19.10 15.99
CA ALA A 66 -15.12 19.79 15.61
C ALA A 66 -15.17 21.22 16.16
N VAL A 67 -14.97 21.39 17.48
CA VAL A 67 -14.92 22.71 18.14
C VAL A 67 -13.80 23.58 17.55
N GLY A 68 -12.64 22.98 17.31
CA GLY A 68 -11.50 23.66 16.69
C GLY A 68 -11.77 24.17 15.27
N LEU A 69 -12.67 23.54 14.52
CA LEU A 69 -13.02 23.97 13.16
C LEU A 69 -14.29 24.83 13.09
N GLU A 70 -15.19 24.76 14.08
CA GLU A 70 -16.31 25.71 14.23
C GLU A 70 -15.84 27.16 14.50
N GLU A 71 -14.65 27.34 15.09
CA GLU A 71 -14.04 28.68 15.27
C GLU A 71 -13.56 29.31 13.94
N LEU A 72 -13.50 28.55 12.84
CA LEU A 72 -13.40 29.13 11.51
C LEU A 72 -14.77 29.73 11.15
N ALA A 73 -14.86 31.05 11.23
CA ALA A 73 -16.04 31.78 10.80
C ALA A 73 -16.40 31.39 9.35
N GLU A 74 -17.57 30.77 9.18
CA GLU A 74 -18.19 30.24 7.94
C GLU A 74 -18.35 28.69 7.85
N LEU A 75 -17.90 27.88 8.82
CA LEU A 75 -18.19 26.43 8.85
C LEU A 75 -19.22 26.02 9.93
N GLU A 76 -20.37 25.46 9.53
CA GLU A 76 -21.24 24.66 10.43
C GLU A 76 -20.75 23.20 10.42
N VAL A 77 -20.41 22.67 11.60
CA VAL A 77 -19.79 21.34 11.73
C VAL A 77 -20.78 20.33 12.30
N GLU A 78 -21.03 19.24 11.58
CA GLU A 78 -21.75 18.09 12.14
C GLU A 78 -20.84 17.33 13.12
N ARG A 79 -21.23 17.34 14.41
CA ARG A 79 -20.50 16.70 15.51
C ARG A 79 -20.80 15.19 15.61
N PRO A 80 -19.90 14.37 16.18
CA PRO A 80 -20.15 12.95 16.42
C PRO A 80 -21.34 12.73 17.35
N VAL A 81 -22.37 12.03 16.87
CA VAL A 81 -23.60 11.74 17.64
C VAL A 81 -23.34 10.65 18.68
N LEU A 82 -23.62 10.93 19.95
CA LEU A 82 -23.67 9.94 21.02
C LEU A 82 -24.96 9.09 20.92
N SER A 83 -25.01 8.20 19.94
CA SER A 83 -26.04 7.17 19.82
C SER A 83 -25.80 6.09 20.88
N GLY A 84 -26.49 6.20 22.02
CA GLY A 84 -26.35 5.25 23.12
C GLY A 84 -26.86 3.85 22.77
N GLY A 85 -25.95 2.91 22.51
CA GLY A 85 -26.26 1.50 22.30
C GLY A 85 -25.05 0.72 21.79
N ILE A 86 -24.71 -0.39 22.44
CA ILE A 86 -23.72 -1.34 21.90
C ILE A 86 -24.39 -2.06 20.72
N GLY A 87 -23.94 -1.74 19.52
CA GLY A 87 -24.33 -2.40 18.27
C GLY A 87 -25.59 -1.84 17.61
N ASP A 88 -25.41 -0.91 16.66
CA ASP A 88 -26.16 -0.94 15.39
C ASP A 88 -25.37 -0.28 14.24
N THR A 89 -25.73 -0.66 13.02
CA THR A 89 -24.95 -0.56 11.77
C THR A 89 -25.20 0.72 10.94
N ASP A 90 -25.70 1.79 11.56
CA ASP A 90 -26.28 2.94 10.83
C ASP A 90 -25.36 4.18 10.65
N ASN A 91 -24.09 4.11 11.05
CA ASN A 91 -23.13 5.23 10.89
C ASN A 91 -22.86 5.63 9.43
N ALA A 92 -23.23 4.81 8.46
CA ALA A 92 -23.15 5.12 7.02
C ALA A 92 -24.39 5.85 6.47
N ARG A 93 -25.44 6.11 7.27
CA ARG A 93 -26.76 6.57 6.78
C ARG A 93 -27.25 7.92 7.28
N LEU A 94 -26.51 8.58 8.17
CA LEU A 94 -26.87 9.89 8.73
C LEU A 94 -25.81 10.96 8.43
N VAL A 95 -25.30 10.98 7.20
CA VAL A 95 -24.76 12.22 6.62
C VAL A 95 -25.95 13.00 6.08
N ARG A 96 -26.11 14.28 6.45
CA ARG A 96 -27.14 15.11 5.81
C ARG A 96 -26.81 15.29 4.32
N SER A 97 -27.83 15.39 3.47
CA SER A 97 -27.66 15.45 2.02
C SER A 97 -26.95 16.71 1.50
N ASP A 98 -26.64 17.67 2.37
CA ASP A 98 -25.91 18.92 2.10
C ASP A 98 -24.45 18.92 2.59
N THR A 99 -23.99 17.89 3.32
CA THR A 99 -22.58 17.81 3.74
C THR A 99 -21.66 17.55 2.55
N ARG A 100 -20.69 18.44 2.34
CA ARG A 100 -19.68 18.32 1.28
C ARG A 100 -18.39 17.65 1.76
N TRP A 101 -17.91 18.02 2.94
CA TRP A 101 -16.63 17.61 3.49
C TRP A 101 -16.81 16.68 4.68
N VAL A 102 -15.98 15.65 4.78
CA VAL A 102 -15.92 14.77 5.97
C VAL A 102 -14.50 14.67 6.48
N ILE A 103 -14.33 14.88 7.78
CA ILE A 103 -13.14 14.51 8.53
C ILE A 103 -13.35 13.15 9.18
N THR A 104 -12.47 12.22 8.83
CA THR A 104 -12.25 10.96 9.56
C THR A 104 -10.85 10.97 10.14
N GLY A 105 -10.57 10.12 11.13
CA GLY A 105 -9.23 10.03 11.67
C GLY A 105 -8.95 8.75 12.43
N THR A 106 -7.69 8.59 12.83
CA THR A 106 -7.19 7.48 13.64
C THR A 106 -6.22 8.00 14.69
N TYR A 107 -6.05 7.25 15.78
CA TYR A 107 -5.02 7.53 16.78
C TYR A 107 -4.28 6.26 17.20
N GLN A 108 -2.96 6.38 17.34
CA GLN A 108 -2.07 5.30 17.78
C GLN A 108 -1.29 5.75 19.00
N ARG A 109 -1.57 5.15 20.16
CA ARG A 109 -0.74 5.26 21.36
C ARG A 109 0.33 4.16 21.38
N PHE A 110 1.58 4.53 21.68
CA PHE A 110 2.69 3.60 21.86
C PHE A 110 3.73 4.20 22.82
N GLU A 111 4.11 3.49 23.88
CA GLU A 111 5.15 3.89 24.86
C GLU A 111 5.03 5.35 25.37
N GLY A 112 3.80 5.81 25.61
CA GLY A 112 3.55 7.17 26.09
C GLY A 112 3.66 8.25 25.00
N GLN A 113 3.89 7.89 23.75
CA GLN A 113 3.67 8.72 22.56
C GLN A 113 2.27 8.48 21.99
N ILE A 114 1.74 9.47 21.27
CA ILE A 114 0.52 9.37 20.46
C ILE A 114 0.74 9.99 19.09
N ARG A 115 0.31 9.26 18.06
CA ARG A 115 0.16 9.74 16.68
C ARG A 115 -1.32 9.93 16.39
N LEU A 116 -1.73 11.15 16.02
CA LEU A 116 -3.05 11.45 15.48
C LEU A 116 -2.96 11.56 13.96
N THR A 117 -3.92 10.98 13.24
CA THR A 117 -4.07 11.15 11.79
C THR A 117 -5.49 11.60 11.49
N ALA A 118 -5.67 12.66 10.72
CA ALA A 118 -6.96 13.11 10.20
C ALA A 118 -6.95 13.18 8.67
N LYS A 119 -8.10 12.96 8.03
CA LYS A 119 -8.30 13.01 6.58
C LYS A 119 -9.52 13.85 6.25
N ILE A 120 -9.35 14.91 5.45
CA ILE A 120 -10.45 15.69 4.87
C ILE A 120 -10.82 15.06 3.52
N SER A 121 -12.09 14.73 3.33
CA SER A 121 -12.60 14.05 2.13
C SER A 121 -13.79 14.80 1.53
N ASP A 122 -13.82 14.94 0.21
CA ASP A 122 -14.98 15.38 -0.57
C ASP A 122 -15.96 14.20 -0.72
N ILE A 123 -17.23 14.37 -0.30
CA ILE A 123 -18.28 13.36 -0.55
C ILE A 123 -18.75 13.40 -2.00
N GLU A 124 -18.89 14.60 -2.58
CA GLU A 124 -19.39 14.78 -3.96
C GLU A 124 -18.42 14.19 -4.98
N ASN A 125 -17.12 14.41 -4.77
CA ASN A 125 -16.06 13.92 -5.66
C ASN A 125 -15.44 12.57 -5.22
N ALA A 126 -15.80 12.07 -4.03
CA ALA A 126 -15.25 10.85 -3.42
C ALA A 126 -13.70 10.83 -3.36
N THR A 127 -13.10 11.97 -3.01
CA THR A 127 -11.64 12.18 -2.98
C THR A 127 -11.16 12.61 -1.60
N VAL A 128 -10.06 12.04 -1.12
CA VAL A 128 -9.31 12.61 0.01
C VAL A 128 -8.52 13.82 -0.50
N ILE A 129 -8.82 15.00 0.04
CA ILE A 129 -8.12 16.25 -0.32
C ILE A 129 -6.80 16.36 0.43
N GLN A 130 -6.83 16.14 1.75
CA GLN A 130 -5.67 16.33 2.60
C GLN A 130 -5.67 15.32 3.75
N SER A 131 -4.48 14.87 4.12
CA SER A 131 -4.23 14.10 5.33
C SER A 131 -3.29 14.91 6.22
N VAL A 132 -3.62 15.00 7.51
CA VAL A 132 -2.79 15.63 8.54
C VAL A 132 -2.34 14.55 9.51
N VAL A 133 -1.06 14.55 9.87
CA VAL A 133 -0.48 13.68 10.91
C VAL A 133 0.17 14.58 11.94
N VAL A 134 0.00 14.27 13.24
CA VAL A 134 0.67 14.94 14.36
C VAL A 134 1.13 13.89 15.36
N ASP A 135 2.37 14.02 15.81
CA ASP A 135 3.03 13.14 16.78
C ASP A 135 3.41 13.93 18.03
N GLY A 136 3.26 13.33 19.20
CA GLY A 136 3.78 13.89 20.45
C GLY A 136 3.57 12.97 21.64
N SER A 137 3.79 13.48 22.85
CA SER A 137 3.55 12.71 24.07
C SER A 137 2.05 12.60 24.39
N VAL A 138 1.64 11.45 24.93
CA VAL A 138 0.33 11.27 25.59
C VAL A 138 0.16 12.25 26.76
N SER A 139 1.24 12.59 27.46
CA SER A 139 1.20 13.62 28.51
C SER A 139 0.94 15.02 27.98
N GLU A 140 1.08 15.20 26.66
CA GLU A 140 0.89 16.46 25.93
C GLU A 140 -0.28 16.33 24.92
N LEU A 141 -1.18 15.36 25.13
CA LEU A 141 -2.29 15.04 24.19
C LEU A 141 -3.09 16.27 23.76
N PHE A 142 -3.33 17.22 24.67
CA PHE A 142 -4.02 18.48 24.34
C PHE A 142 -3.22 19.31 23.32
N SER A 143 -1.91 19.45 23.48
CA SER A 143 -1.05 20.14 22.51
C SER A 143 -0.97 19.40 21.17
N VAL A 144 -1.00 18.06 21.17
CA VAL A 144 -1.10 17.24 19.95
C VAL A 144 -2.45 17.44 19.24
N GLN A 145 -3.53 17.61 20.00
CA GLN A 145 -4.87 17.94 19.47
C GLN A 145 -4.92 19.38 18.93
N ASP A 146 -4.34 20.36 19.65
CA ASP A 146 -4.28 21.76 19.23
C ASP A 146 -3.48 21.91 17.91
N GLU A 147 -2.35 21.22 17.79
CA GLU A 147 -1.58 21.20 16.54
C GLU A 147 -2.32 20.49 15.40
N LEU A 148 -3.09 19.43 15.70
CA LEU A 148 -3.94 18.77 14.71
C LEU A 148 -5.03 19.72 14.19
N VAL A 149 -5.69 20.44 15.09
CA VAL A 149 -6.67 21.49 14.76
C VAL A 149 -6.04 22.56 13.90
N GLU A 150 -4.89 23.11 14.29
CA GLU A 150 -4.23 24.19 13.55
C GLU A 150 -3.79 23.75 12.14
N ARG A 151 -3.22 22.56 12.00
CA ARG A 151 -2.87 21.98 10.69
C ARG A 151 -4.11 21.69 9.83
N LEU A 152 -5.24 21.34 10.43
CA LEU A 152 -6.53 21.20 9.72
C LEU A 152 -7.12 22.57 9.34
N ARG A 153 -7.01 23.59 10.19
CA ARG A 153 -7.43 24.97 9.85
C ARG A 153 -6.70 25.49 8.62
N LYS A 154 -5.37 25.35 8.58
CA LYS A 154 -4.53 25.71 7.42
C LYS A 154 -4.83 24.87 6.16
N ALA A 155 -5.52 23.74 6.28
CA ALA A 155 -5.99 22.95 5.14
C ALA A 155 -7.27 23.55 4.51
N PHE A 156 -8.11 24.22 5.31
CA PHE A 156 -9.33 24.89 4.83
C PHE A 156 -9.08 26.35 4.42
N ASP A 157 -8.26 27.08 5.18
CA ASP A 157 -7.85 28.46 4.86
C ASP A 157 -6.31 28.61 4.89
N PRO A 158 -5.63 28.61 3.72
CA PRO A 158 -4.18 28.76 3.63
C PRO A 158 -3.67 30.21 3.79
N ASP A 159 -4.53 31.23 3.92
CA ASP A 159 -4.11 32.64 4.15
C ASP A 159 -4.15 33.04 5.66
N LEU A 160 -4.49 32.10 6.57
CA LEU A 160 -4.59 32.29 8.03
C LEU A 160 -3.37 32.94 8.72
N ASP A 161 -2.17 32.79 8.17
CA ASP A 161 -0.92 33.39 8.71
C ASP A 161 -0.80 34.93 8.49
N ARG A 162 -1.87 35.62 8.07
CA ARG A 162 -1.89 37.07 7.80
C ARG A 162 -2.72 37.91 8.77
N LEU A 163 -2.44 37.78 10.07
CA LEU A 163 -2.76 38.82 11.06
C LEU A 163 -1.52 39.22 11.88
N PRO A 164 -1.45 40.48 12.36
CA PRO A 164 -0.18 41.16 12.56
C PRO A 164 0.57 40.76 13.84
N GLU A 165 1.91 40.82 13.77
CA GLU A 165 2.81 40.61 14.92
C GLU A 165 2.43 41.52 16.10
N GLY A 166 2.08 40.89 17.24
CA GLY A 166 1.61 41.57 18.44
C GLY A 166 2.15 40.93 19.71
N ASN A 167 3.38 41.32 20.09
CA ASN A 167 4.07 41.08 21.36
C ASN A 167 3.29 40.34 22.49
N ALA A 168 3.71 39.11 22.79
CA ALA A 168 3.50 38.51 24.11
C ALA A 168 4.74 37.71 24.54
N SER A 169 5.51 38.25 25.48
CA SER A 169 6.60 37.55 26.16
C SER A 169 6.09 36.94 27.46
N LEU A 170 6.25 35.63 27.65
CA LEU A 170 6.05 34.98 28.94
C LEU A 170 7.24 34.10 29.33
N SER A 171 7.38 33.90 30.64
CA SER A 171 8.66 33.75 31.32
C SER A 171 9.02 32.33 31.73
N THR A 172 10.32 32.13 31.91
CA THR A 172 10.98 30.90 32.37
C THR A 172 10.48 30.38 33.72
N GLY A 173 10.31 29.06 33.82
CA GLY A 173 10.77 28.27 34.95
C GLY A 173 9.72 27.54 35.79
N GLU A 174 9.80 26.20 35.80
CA GLU A 174 9.97 25.45 37.05
C GLU A 174 10.64 24.08 36.80
N ASN A 175 11.36 23.56 37.80
CA ASN A 175 12.03 22.25 37.76
C ASN A 175 11.12 21.17 38.34
N VAL A 176 11.11 19.97 37.74
CA VAL A 176 10.75 18.74 38.46
C VAL A 176 11.82 17.66 38.20
N SER A 177 12.22 16.99 39.27
CA SER A 177 13.45 16.18 39.36
C SER A 177 13.36 14.80 38.70
N MET A 178 14.52 14.28 38.29
CA MET A 178 14.71 12.86 37.95
C MET A 178 14.31 11.93 39.10
N VAL A 179 13.62 10.84 38.76
CA VAL A 179 13.54 9.62 39.57
C VAL A 179 14.24 8.50 38.80
N THR A 180 15.16 7.79 39.45
CA THR A 180 15.96 6.73 38.82
C THR A 180 15.58 5.34 39.30
N ALA A 181 15.46 4.44 38.31
CA ALA A 181 15.73 3.01 38.34
C ALA A 181 14.81 2.05 39.13
N ALA A 182 14.59 0.91 38.47
CA ALA A 182 14.32 -0.40 39.04
C ALA A 182 12.94 -0.66 39.66
N ASP A 183 11.91 -0.60 38.81
CA ASP A 183 10.98 -1.74 38.77
C ASP A 183 10.90 -2.30 37.33
N ARG A 184 10.98 -3.62 37.19
CA ARG A 184 10.96 -4.30 35.89
C ARG A 184 9.52 -4.49 35.46
N PHE A 185 8.94 -3.48 34.84
CA PHE A 185 7.69 -3.64 34.10
C PHE A 185 7.91 -4.69 33.00
N LEU A 186 7.17 -5.79 33.08
CA LEU A 186 6.99 -6.68 31.95
C LEU A 186 6.25 -5.89 30.88
N VAL A 187 6.96 -5.55 29.79
CA VAL A 187 6.38 -4.88 28.63
C VAL A 187 5.26 -5.80 28.09
N PRO A 188 3.99 -5.35 28.03
CA PRO A 188 2.98 -6.11 27.33
C PRO A 188 3.33 -6.12 25.84
N GLU A 189 3.49 -7.30 25.25
CA GLU A 189 3.87 -7.43 23.84
C GLU A 189 2.81 -6.80 22.93
N PRO A 190 3.21 -6.01 21.90
CA PRO A 190 2.27 -5.50 20.91
C PRO A 190 1.55 -6.63 20.16
N PRO A 191 0.38 -6.38 19.53
CA PRO A 191 -0.13 -7.27 18.49
C PRO A 191 0.87 -7.25 17.31
N ALA A 192 1.75 -8.25 17.28
CA ALA A 192 3.03 -8.13 16.58
C ALA A 192 2.95 -8.09 15.04
N THR A 193 1.79 -8.36 14.43
CA THR A 193 1.69 -8.48 12.96
C THR A 193 0.30 -8.14 12.38
N MET A 194 -0.80 -8.50 13.07
CA MET A 194 -2.15 -8.21 12.57
C MET A 194 -3.18 -7.98 13.67
N VAL A 195 -4.20 -7.19 13.36
CA VAL A 195 -5.46 -7.05 14.12
C VAL A 195 -6.61 -7.08 13.11
N ARG A 196 -7.77 -7.59 13.50
CA ARG A 196 -9.02 -7.50 12.71
C ARG A 196 -10.08 -6.81 13.57
N ASP A 197 -10.79 -5.83 13.01
CA ASP A 197 -11.87 -5.13 13.70
C ASP A 197 -13.18 -5.94 13.75
N ALA A 198 -14.21 -5.35 14.37
CA ALA A 198 -15.53 -5.98 14.52
C ALA A 198 -16.27 -6.16 13.19
N ASP A 199 -15.96 -5.33 12.18
CA ASP A 199 -16.54 -5.40 10.83
C ASP A 199 -15.78 -6.38 9.92
N GLY A 200 -14.68 -6.96 10.41
CA GLY A 200 -13.89 -7.97 9.73
C GLY A 200 -12.72 -7.43 8.90
N HIS A 201 -12.44 -6.13 8.92
CA HIS A 201 -11.30 -5.56 8.21
C HIS A 201 -10.01 -5.80 9.00
N ALA A 202 -9.02 -6.41 8.33
CA ALA A 202 -7.69 -6.55 8.90
C ALA A 202 -6.87 -5.27 8.72
N THR A 203 -6.10 -4.93 9.75
CA THR A 203 -4.90 -4.09 9.65
C THR A 203 -3.69 -4.98 9.90
N VAL A 204 -2.74 -4.97 8.97
CA VAL A 204 -1.50 -5.74 9.01
C VAL A 204 -0.30 -4.82 9.03
N ARG A 205 0.73 -5.17 9.81
CA ARG A 205 1.97 -4.40 9.94
C ARG A 205 3.07 -5.06 9.12
N ALA A 206 3.68 -4.31 8.21
CA ALA A 206 4.93 -4.72 7.59
C ALA A 206 6.07 -4.63 8.62
N VAL A 207 6.97 -5.61 8.65
CA VAL A 207 8.12 -5.61 9.58
C VAL A 207 9.42 -5.37 8.83
N ARG A 208 10.24 -4.44 9.33
CA ARG A 208 11.53 -4.09 8.73
C ARG A 208 12.52 -5.24 8.91
N LEU A 209 13.15 -5.68 7.83
CA LEU A 209 14.29 -6.58 7.85
C LEU A 209 15.53 -5.84 8.40
N VAL A 210 16.16 -6.42 9.43
CA VAL A 210 17.46 -5.97 9.96
C VAL A 210 18.60 -6.65 9.21
N ASP A 211 18.47 -7.95 8.99
CA ASP A 211 19.37 -8.79 8.19
C ASP A 211 18.76 -9.09 6.81
N ALA A 212 19.59 -9.43 5.83
CA ALA A 212 19.11 -9.83 4.50
C ALA A 212 18.42 -11.20 4.56
N LEU A 213 17.23 -11.30 3.95
CA LEU A 213 16.54 -12.56 3.71
C LEU A 213 17.26 -13.36 2.62
N ASN A 214 17.43 -14.67 2.81
CA ASN A 214 18.03 -15.54 1.81
C ASN A 214 16.93 -16.09 0.89
N LEU A 215 16.65 -15.40 -0.20
CA LEU A 215 15.56 -15.75 -1.12
C LEU A 215 15.79 -17.12 -1.80
N ASP A 216 15.32 -18.20 -1.16
CA ASP A 216 15.41 -19.59 -1.61
C ASP A 216 14.10 -20.39 -1.46
N GLY A 217 13.12 -19.83 -0.75
CA GLY A 217 11.78 -20.38 -0.55
C GLY A 217 11.63 -21.28 0.66
N LEU A 218 12.65 -21.50 1.51
CA LEU A 218 12.59 -22.46 2.63
C LEU A 218 11.89 -21.93 3.89
N LEU A 219 11.90 -20.61 4.13
CA LEU A 219 11.40 -19.97 5.36
C LEU A 219 12.05 -20.52 6.64
N ASP A 220 13.38 -20.69 6.64
CA ASP A 220 14.14 -21.25 7.76
C ASP A 220 14.86 -20.20 8.63
N GLU A 221 14.87 -18.94 8.21
CA GLU A 221 15.39 -17.83 8.99
C GLU A 221 14.64 -17.59 10.30
N ALA A 222 15.38 -17.13 11.32
CA ALA A 222 14.84 -16.89 12.65
C ALA A 222 13.65 -15.90 12.68
N ILE A 223 13.55 -14.98 11.71
CA ILE A 223 12.46 -14.01 11.64
C ILE A 223 11.08 -14.66 11.48
N TYR A 224 10.99 -15.82 10.81
CA TYR A 224 9.75 -16.60 10.68
C TYR A 224 9.32 -17.31 11.97
N GLN A 225 10.19 -17.33 12.98
CA GLN A 225 9.91 -17.89 14.30
C GLN A 225 9.62 -16.79 15.34
N THR A 226 10.14 -15.58 15.14
CA THR A 226 9.96 -14.45 16.06
C THR A 226 8.83 -13.49 15.67
N VAL A 227 8.53 -13.34 14.37
CA VAL A 227 7.39 -12.55 13.88
C VAL A 227 6.19 -13.47 13.66
N PRO A 228 5.06 -13.28 14.37
CA PRO A 228 3.84 -14.03 14.12
C PRO A 228 3.34 -13.92 12.68
N ALA A 229 2.61 -14.94 12.22
CA ALA A 229 2.07 -14.95 10.87
C ALA A 229 0.75 -14.16 10.77
N ILE A 230 0.59 -13.43 9.66
CA ILE A 230 -0.72 -13.07 9.14
C ILE A 230 -1.47 -14.36 8.83
N SER A 231 -2.65 -14.54 9.41
CA SER A 231 -3.43 -15.77 9.35
C SER A 231 -4.94 -15.47 9.41
N GLY A 232 -5.79 -16.47 9.67
CA GLY A 232 -7.24 -16.26 9.75
C GLY A 232 -7.87 -15.86 8.41
N PHE A 233 -7.45 -16.53 7.33
CA PHE A 233 -8.01 -16.36 5.99
C PHE A 233 -9.47 -16.83 5.93
N ILE A 234 -10.29 -16.08 5.21
CA ILE A 234 -11.75 -16.24 5.13
C ILE A 234 -12.13 -16.75 3.73
N GLN A 235 -13.03 -17.73 3.65
CA GLN A 235 -13.56 -18.26 2.40
C GLN A 235 -14.46 -17.24 1.70
N GLN A 236 -14.17 -16.96 0.43
CA GLN A 236 -15.16 -16.46 -0.52
C GLN A 236 -16.03 -17.61 -1.05
N ALA A 237 -15.44 -18.78 -1.25
CA ALA A 237 -16.10 -19.96 -1.81
C ALA A 237 -15.38 -21.24 -1.33
N PRO A 238 -16.05 -22.39 -1.19
CA PRO A 238 -17.48 -22.60 -1.47
C PRO A 238 -18.43 -21.99 -0.42
N ASN A 239 -18.00 -21.84 0.83
CA ASN A 239 -18.85 -21.35 1.92
C ASN A 239 -18.41 -19.92 2.29
N GLU A 240 -19.17 -18.91 1.88
CA GLU A 240 -18.83 -17.51 2.15
C GLU A 240 -18.75 -17.22 3.66
N GLY A 241 -17.70 -16.52 4.10
CA GLY A 241 -17.50 -16.11 5.49
C GLY A 241 -16.88 -17.16 6.41
N GLU A 242 -16.83 -18.43 5.99
CA GLU A 242 -16.24 -19.51 6.79
C GLU A 242 -14.70 -19.40 6.86
N SER A 243 -14.10 -20.01 7.89
CA SER A 243 -12.63 -20.12 7.99
C SER A 243 -12.04 -20.98 6.86
N ALA A 244 -10.87 -20.62 6.36
CA ALA A 244 -10.13 -21.41 5.37
C ALA A 244 -9.96 -22.87 5.81
N SER A 245 -10.26 -23.83 4.92
CA SER A 245 -10.20 -25.27 5.24
C SER A 245 -8.80 -25.88 5.11
N GLU A 246 -7.83 -25.08 4.65
CA GLU A 246 -6.40 -25.37 4.68
C GLU A 246 -5.66 -24.16 5.25
N LYS A 247 -4.84 -24.37 6.27
CA LYS A 247 -4.15 -23.28 6.97
C LYS A 247 -3.25 -22.52 6.00
N THR A 248 -3.29 -21.19 6.09
CA THR A 248 -2.42 -20.31 5.31
C THR A 248 -1.85 -19.27 6.25
N GLU A 249 -0.53 -19.15 6.26
CA GLU A 249 0.26 -18.21 7.06
C GLU A 249 1.06 -17.33 6.11
N ALA A 250 1.16 -16.04 6.39
CA ALA A 250 1.88 -15.10 5.55
C ALA A 250 2.63 -14.05 6.36
N TRP A 251 3.66 -13.46 5.76
CA TRP A 251 4.45 -12.37 6.34
C TRP A 251 4.68 -11.31 5.27
N ILE A 252 4.71 -10.04 5.70
CA ILE A 252 5.07 -8.92 4.85
C ILE A 252 6.25 -8.23 5.51
N PHE A 253 7.40 -8.25 4.83
CA PHE A 253 8.62 -7.61 5.30
C PHE A 253 9.09 -6.53 4.32
N PHE A 254 10.02 -5.67 4.74
CA PHE A 254 10.66 -4.72 3.83
C PHE A 254 12.11 -4.44 4.21
N SER A 255 12.93 -4.15 3.20
CA SER A 255 14.30 -3.65 3.34
C SER A 255 14.38 -2.20 2.84
N ASN A 256 15.59 -1.68 2.59
CA ASN A 256 15.77 -0.41 1.89
C ASN A 256 15.61 -0.51 0.36
N THR A 257 15.35 -1.70 -0.19
CA THR A 257 15.30 -1.93 -1.65
C THR A 257 14.02 -2.59 -2.14
N SER A 258 13.39 -3.41 -1.31
CA SER A 258 12.30 -4.29 -1.71
C SER A 258 11.28 -4.47 -0.58
N VAL A 259 10.02 -4.69 -0.96
CA VAL A 259 9.02 -5.32 -0.10
C VAL A 259 9.04 -6.84 -0.38
N TYR A 260 8.96 -7.64 0.68
CA TYR A 260 8.97 -9.10 0.61
C TYR A 260 7.62 -9.62 1.08
N VAL A 261 7.10 -10.63 0.39
CA VAL A 261 5.87 -11.31 0.80
C VAL A 261 6.15 -12.80 0.84
N SER A 262 6.08 -13.37 2.04
CA SER A 262 6.31 -14.79 2.28
C SER A 262 5.03 -15.48 2.70
N GLY A 263 4.93 -16.78 2.40
CA GLY A 263 3.75 -17.58 2.72
C GLY A 263 4.10 -19.03 3.03
N ARG A 264 3.55 -19.56 4.13
CA ARG A 264 3.54 -20.99 4.44
C ARG A 264 2.13 -21.53 4.20
N VAL A 265 2.03 -22.34 3.16
CA VAL A 265 0.78 -22.71 2.50
C VAL A 265 0.53 -24.19 2.75
N TRP A 266 -0.16 -24.49 3.84
CA TRP A 266 -0.43 -25.87 4.28
C TRP A 266 -1.44 -26.54 3.37
N ASP A 267 -1.28 -27.82 3.07
CA ASP A 267 -2.26 -28.60 2.32
C ASP A 267 -2.27 -30.06 2.78
N SER A 268 -3.43 -30.52 3.25
CA SER A 268 -3.63 -31.88 3.77
C SER A 268 -3.57 -33.01 2.72
N ALA A 269 -3.54 -32.69 1.43
CA ALA A 269 -3.39 -33.68 0.36
C ALA A 269 -1.90 -33.84 -0.04
N PRO A 270 -1.47 -35.02 -0.50
CA PRO A 270 -0.12 -35.21 -1.02
C PRO A 270 0.10 -34.38 -2.30
N ASP A 271 1.36 -34.07 -2.62
CA ASP A 271 1.73 -33.19 -3.73
C ASP A 271 1.24 -33.68 -5.09
N SER A 272 1.09 -34.99 -5.26
CA SER A 272 0.50 -35.62 -6.45
C SER A 272 -0.98 -35.30 -6.71
N ALA A 273 -1.68 -34.74 -5.72
CA ALA A 273 -3.08 -34.30 -5.83
C ALA A 273 -3.22 -32.78 -6.02
N TRP A 274 -2.12 -32.02 -5.99
CA TRP A 274 -2.11 -30.58 -6.24
C TRP A 274 -2.18 -30.31 -7.75
N VAL A 275 -3.04 -29.37 -8.18
CA VAL A 275 -3.20 -29.04 -9.61
C VAL A 275 -2.10 -28.05 -10.01
N MET A 276 -1.08 -28.56 -10.70
CA MET A 276 0.17 -27.86 -11.05
C MET A 276 0.55 -28.01 -12.53
N ASN A 277 -0.40 -27.79 -13.45
CA ASN A 277 -0.20 -28.18 -14.84
C ASN A 277 0.52 -27.12 -15.70
N GLU A 278 0.90 -25.97 -15.14
CA GLU A 278 1.40 -24.84 -15.93
C GLU A 278 2.51 -24.04 -15.21
N MET A 279 3.60 -23.81 -15.96
CA MET A 279 4.77 -23.00 -15.59
C MET A 279 4.86 -21.71 -16.41
N ARG A 280 4.10 -21.62 -17.51
CA ARG A 280 4.23 -20.57 -18.50
C ARG A 280 3.58 -19.27 -18.02
N ARG A 281 4.42 -18.25 -17.88
CA ARG A 281 4.04 -16.83 -17.73
C ARG A 281 2.94 -16.44 -18.72
N ASP A 282 2.08 -15.50 -18.32
CA ASP A 282 1.09 -14.86 -19.20
C ASP A 282 -0.01 -15.81 -19.76
N THR A 283 -0.23 -16.96 -19.10
CA THR A 283 -1.36 -17.86 -19.41
C THR A 283 -2.53 -17.65 -18.45
N SER A 284 -3.75 -17.53 -18.99
CA SER A 284 -4.98 -17.41 -18.19
C SER A 284 -5.23 -18.63 -17.29
N GLN A 285 -4.67 -19.78 -17.66
CA GLN A 285 -4.73 -21.05 -16.95
C GLN A 285 -3.97 -21.03 -15.61
N LEU A 286 -2.97 -20.16 -15.44
CA LEU A 286 -2.27 -20.04 -14.15
C LEU A 286 -3.21 -19.62 -13.01
N ARG A 287 -4.22 -18.81 -13.31
CA ARG A 287 -5.27 -18.37 -12.36
C ARG A 287 -6.24 -19.49 -11.94
N ASP A 288 -6.16 -20.64 -12.60
CA ASP A 288 -6.96 -21.86 -12.38
C ASP A 288 -6.18 -23.00 -11.69
N ASN A 289 -4.92 -22.79 -11.27
CA ASN A 289 -4.10 -23.75 -10.51
C ASN A 289 -4.11 -23.44 -9.00
N ASP A 290 -3.50 -24.30 -8.18
CA ASP A 290 -3.18 -23.89 -6.80
C ASP A 290 -2.26 -22.66 -6.84
N SER A 291 -2.58 -21.63 -6.06
CA SER A 291 -1.83 -20.36 -6.14
C SER A 291 -1.97 -19.50 -4.90
N PHE A 292 -0.90 -18.78 -4.59
CA PHE A 292 -0.81 -17.75 -3.56
C PHE A 292 -0.62 -16.38 -4.23
N TRP A 293 -1.30 -15.38 -3.70
CA TRP A 293 -1.49 -14.06 -4.32
C TRP A 293 -1.31 -12.96 -3.28
N VAL A 294 -0.69 -11.86 -3.70
CA VAL A 294 -0.73 -10.57 -3.02
C VAL A 294 -1.13 -9.47 -3.99
N THR A 295 -2.00 -8.58 -3.54
CA THR A 295 -2.39 -7.36 -4.25
C THR A 295 -2.05 -6.17 -3.36
N PHE A 296 -1.35 -5.18 -3.91
CA PHE A 296 -1.00 -3.93 -3.23
C PHE A 296 -1.66 -2.74 -3.90
N ASP A 297 -2.47 -2.00 -3.15
CA ASP A 297 -2.85 -0.63 -3.46
C ASP A 297 -1.82 0.31 -2.82
N THR A 298 -0.74 0.54 -3.56
CA THR A 298 0.38 1.39 -3.19
C THR A 298 0.05 2.88 -3.17
N PHE A 299 -1.15 3.26 -3.65
CA PHE A 299 -1.66 4.62 -3.62
C PHE A 299 -2.79 4.80 -2.61
N ASN A 300 -3.20 3.76 -1.88
CA ASN A 300 -4.30 3.76 -0.91
C ASN A 300 -5.50 4.60 -1.39
N ASP A 301 -5.90 4.38 -2.64
CA ASP A 301 -7.01 5.04 -3.31
C ASP A 301 -8.24 4.12 -3.46
N GLN A 302 -8.13 2.89 -2.94
CA GLN A 302 -9.16 1.86 -2.89
C GLN A 302 -9.71 1.44 -4.27
N ARG A 303 -8.98 1.75 -5.34
CA ARG A 303 -9.43 1.58 -6.74
C ARG A 303 -8.37 0.98 -7.65
N ASN A 304 -7.11 1.33 -7.44
CA ASN A 304 -5.99 0.93 -8.29
C ASN A 304 -5.01 0.08 -7.49
N ALA A 305 -4.48 -0.96 -8.10
CA ALA A 305 -3.55 -1.86 -7.42
C ALA A 305 -2.65 -2.61 -8.40
N VAL A 306 -1.63 -3.26 -7.85
CA VAL A 306 -0.79 -4.22 -8.56
C VAL A 306 -0.89 -5.59 -7.89
N ALA A 307 -1.02 -6.64 -8.67
CA ALA A 307 -1.14 -8.00 -8.19
C ALA A 307 0.06 -8.85 -8.62
N PHE A 308 0.56 -9.65 -7.68
CA PHE A 308 1.64 -10.62 -7.84
C PHE A 308 1.15 -11.98 -7.35
N TYR A 309 1.44 -13.05 -8.09
CA TYR A 309 1.00 -14.39 -7.73
C TYR A 309 1.92 -15.49 -8.26
N THR A 310 1.92 -16.61 -7.55
CA THR A 310 2.70 -17.81 -7.89
C THR A 310 1.94 -19.08 -7.54
N ASN A 311 2.53 -20.23 -7.86
CA ASN A 311 2.04 -21.58 -7.59
C ASN A 311 3.16 -22.44 -6.94
N PRO A 312 2.91 -23.68 -6.51
CA PRO A 312 3.89 -24.54 -5.82
C PRO A 312 5.13 -24.98 -6.64
N ILE A 313 5.28 -24.47 -7.86
CA ILE A 313 6.40 -24.72 -8.78
C ILE A 313 7.10 -23.44 -9.24
N GLY A 314 6.78 -22.29 -8.63
CA GLY A 314 7.49 -21.02 -8.85
C GLY A 314 7.11 -20.28 -10.13
N ALA A 315 5.91 -20.50 -10.68
CA ALA A 315 5.43 -19.73 -11.82
C ALA A 315 5.28 -18.25 -11.45
N ILE A 316 5.65 -17.35 -12.36
CA ILE A 316 5.59 -15.89 -12.16
C ILE A 316 4.32 -15.36 -12.84
N GLY A 317 3.49 -14.63 -12.09
CA GLY A 317 2.31 -13.95 -12.61
C GLY A 317 2.12 -12.57 -12.01
N ASP A 318 1.90 -11.58 -12.86
CA ASP A 318 1.73 -10.17 -12.48
C ASP A 318 0.64 -9.50 -13.34
N PHE A 319 0.01 -8.44 -12.82
CA PHE A 319 -0.82 -7.49 -13.59
C PHE A 319 -1.19 -6.26 -12.74
N ALA A 320 -1.54 -5.15 -13.41
CA ALA A 320 -2.14 -3.98 -12.77
C ALA A 320 -3.68 -4.04 -12.81
N ILE A 321 -4.34 -3.44 -11.82
CA ILE A 321 -5.79 -3.32 -11.66
C ILE A 321 -6.14 -1.84 -11.65
N THR A 322 -7.18 -1.45 -12.39
CA THR A 322 -7.59 -0.04 -12.54
C THR A 322 -9.09 0.10 -12.31
N ASN A 323 -9.49 0.96 -11.39
CA ASN A 323 -10.91 1.19 -11.01
C ASN A 323 -11.65 -0.12 -10.62
N GLU A 324 -11.08 -0.90 -9.70
CA GLU A 324 -11.60 -2.19 -9.24
C GLU A 324 -11.88 -3.23 -10.34
N GLY A 325 -11.18 -3.12 -11.48
CA GLY A 325 -11.41 -3.99 -12.62
C GLY A 325 -10.34 -3.85 -13.69
N ASN A 326 -10.72 -4.23 -14.92
CA ASN A 326 -9.92 -4.06 -16.14
C ASN A 326 -8.43 -4.45 -15.98
N PRO A 327 -8.12 -5.71 -15.62
CA PRO A 327 -6.76 -6.12 -15.29
C PRO A 327 -5.83 -6.00 -16.50
N ASN A 328 -4.87 -5.06 -16.44
CA ASN A 328 -3.84 -4.90 -17.44
C ASN A 328 -2.74 -5.96 -17.22
N SER A 329 -2.80 -7.03 -18.02
CA SER A 329 -1.84 -8.13 -17.97
C SER A 329 -0.57 -7.89 -18.80
N ASP A 330 -0.46 -6.74 -19.47
CA ASP A 330 0.78 -6.29 -20.12
C ASP A 330 1.72 -5.55 -19.14
N TRP A 331 1.23 -5.24 -17.92
CA TRP A 331 2.05 -4.63 -16.87
C TRP A 331 3.01 -5.67 -16.27
N ASN A 332 4.29 -5.49 -16.58
CA ASN A 332 5.33 -6.52 -16.44
C ASN A 332 6.53 -5.97 -15.60
N PRO A 333 6.43 -5.97 -14.26
CA PRO A 333 7.50 -5.54 -13.36
C PRO A 333 8.66 -6.54 -13.30
N VAL A 334 9.81 -6.09 -12.80
CA VAL A 334 10.91 -6.97 -12.39
C VAL A 334 10.71 -7.34 -10.91
N TRP A 335 10.54 -8.62 -10.62
CA TRP A 335 10.42 -9.18 -9.28
C TRP A 335 10.90 -10.65 -9.31
N ASP A 336 11.30 -11.17 -8.17
CA ASP A 336 11.78 -12.55 -8.02
C ASP A 336 10.85 -13.34 -7.10
N VAL A 337 10.74 -14.65 -7.33
CA VAL A 337 9.99 -15.57 -6.47
C VAL A 337 10.75 -16.87 -6.30
N ARG A 338 10.71 -17.43 -5.09
CA ARG A 338 11.16 -18.80 -4.80
C ARG A 338 10.09 -19.56 -4.05
N THR A 339 10.03 -20.86 -4.27
CA THR A 339 9.05 -21.75 -3.65
C THR A 339 9.70 -23.07 -3.31
N ALA A 340 9.47 -23.57 -2.10
CA ALA A 340 9.88 -24.90 -1.69
C ALA A 340 8.68 -25.76 -1.27
N ARG A 341 8.92 -27.05 -1.02
CA ARG A 341 7.93 -28.02 -0.55
C ARG A 341 8.37 -28.54 0.81
N PHE A 342 7.40 -28.78 1.70
CA PHE A 342 7.64 -29.38 3.00
C PHE A 342 6.54 -30.41 3.30
N ASP A 343 6.71 -31.19 4.37
CA ASP A 343 5.68 -32.17 4.77
C ASP A 343 4.40 -31.46 5.22
N GLY A 344 3.30 -31.65 4.47
CA GLY A 344 2.03 -30.97 4.69
C GLY A 344 1.88 -29.60 4.02
N GLY A 345 2.71 -29.23 3.03
CA GLY A 345 2.45 -28.03 2.23
C GLY A 345 3.60 -27.53 1.34
N TRP A 346 3.48 -26.26 0.95
CA TRP A 346 4.51 -25.54 0.19
C TRP A 346 4.73 -24.14 0.74
N THR A 347 5.88 -23.57 0.42
CA THR A 347 6.31 -22.25 0.88
C THR A 347 6.58 -21.35 -0.31
N VAL A 348 6.44 -20.04 -0.09
CA VAL A 348 6.71 -19.00 -1.08
C VAL A 348 7.43 -17.83 -0.45
N GLU A 349 8.36 -17.24 -1.19
CA GLU A 349 8.95 -15.94 -0.93
C GLU A 349 8.94 -15.13 -2.23
N MET A 350 8.33 -13.94 -2.19
CA MET A 350 8.35 -12.97 -3.27
C MET A 350 9.23 -11.80 -2.87
N GLU A 351 10.23 -11.44 -3.68
CA GLU A 351 10.94 -10.17 -3.59
C GLU A 351 10.42 -9.20 -4.66
N ILE A 352 9.82 -8.09 -4.21
CA ILE A 352 9.28 -7.06 -5.08
C ILE A 352 10.07 -5.76 -4.83
N PRO A 353 11.05 -5.42 -5.69
CA PRO A 353 11.83 -4.20 -5.57
C PRO A 353 10.94 -2.94 -5.61
N PHE A 354 11.18 -1.97 -4.74
CA PHE A 354 10.42 -0.72 -4.72
C PHE A 354 10.50 0.04 -6.05
N LYS A 355 11.63 -0.02 -6.76
CA LYS A 355 11.82 0.53 -8.12
C LYS A 355 10.86 -0.06 -9.17
N SER A 356 10.28 -1.23 -8.92
CA SER A 356 9.30 -1.90 -9.80
C SER A 356 7.86 -1.48 -9.48
N LEU A 357 7.66 -0.74 -8.38
CA LEU A 357 6.39 -0.20 -7.94
C LEU A 357 6.33 1.31 -8.20
N ARG A 358 5.09 1.82 -8.29
CA ARG A 358 4.79 3.24 -8.08
C ARG A 358 4.05 3.35 -6.76
N TYR A 359 4.32 4.37 -5.97
CA TYR A 359 3.72 4.60 -4.65
C TYR A 359 3.66 6.10 -4.38
N ARG A 360 2.96 6.53 -3.31
CA ARG A 360 2.85 7.96 -2.96
C ARG A 360 4.21 8.56 -2.55
N PRO A 361 4.43 9.87 -2.71
CA PRO A 361 5.48 10.61 -1.98
C PRO A 361 5.52 10.28 -0.48
N GLY A 362 6.71 10.43 0.10
CA GLY A 362 6.96 10.22 1.53
C GLY A 362 7.58 8.86 1.85
N SER A 363 8.40 8.79 2.91
CA SER A 363 9.04 7.54 3.34
C SER A 363 8.07 6.62 4.07
N GLU A 364 7.31 7.12 5.03
CA GLU A 364 6.25 6.34 5.68
C GLU A 364 5.06 6.18 4.73
N GLN A 365 4.55 4.96 4.60
CA GLN A 365 3.43 4.65 3.71
C GLN A 365 2.31 3.92 4.46
N VAL A 366 1.08 4.12 3.97
CA VAL A 366 -0.06 3.26 4.26
C VAL A 366 -0.60 2.79 2.92
N TRP A 367 -0.67 1.48 2.72
CA TRP A 367 -1.13 0.85 1.47
C TRP A 367 -2.38 0.01 1.75
N GLY A 368 -3.19 -0.27 0.72
CA GLY A 368 -4.10 -1.41 0.77
C GLY A 368 -3.35 -2.70 0.46
N VAL A 369 -3.69 -3.81 1.13
CA VAL A 369 -3.16 -5.13 0.81
C VAL A 369 -4.25 -6.20 0.85
N GLN A 370 -4.28 -7.08 -0.13
CA GLN A 370 -5.13 -8.27 -0.12
C GLN A 370 -4.28 -9.50 -0.40
N LEU A 371 -4.33 -10.48 0.49
CA LEU A 371 -3.75 -11.80 0.27
C LEU A 371 -4.85 -12.75 -0.17
N ARG A 372 -4.56 -13.63 -1.13
CA ARG A 372 -5.50 -14.67 -1.58
C ARG A 372 -4.79 -16.00 -1.77
N ARG A 373 -5.50 -17.09 -1.46
CA ARG A 373 -5.14 -18.44 -1.88
C ARG A 373 -6.27 -19.09 -2.69
N ASN A 374 -5.90 -19.88 -3.68
CA ASN A 374 -6.82 -20.66 -4.51
C ASN A 374 -6.52 -22.16 -4.31
N ILE A 375 -7.35 -22.90 -3.56
CA ILE A 375 -7.14 -24.34 -3.32
C ILE A 375 -7.91 -25.12 -4.38
N ARG A 376 -7.27 -25.35 -5.53
CA ARG A 376 -8.01 -25.75 -6.75
C ARG A 376 -8.78 -27.06 -6.59
N ARG A 377 -8.18 -28.06 -5.91
CA ARG A 377 -8.76 -29.38 -5.66
C ARG A 377 -10.06 -29.34 -4.82
N LYS A 378 -10.22 -28.35 -3.95
CA LYS A 378 -11.44 -28.12 -3.15
C LYS A 378 -12.43 -27.16 -3.82
N ASN A 379 -12.07 -26.57 -4.95
CA ASN A 379 -12.74 -25.42 -5.56
C ASN A 379 -12.91 -24.24 -4.57
N GLU A 380 -11.95 -24.10 -3.65
CA GLU A 380 -11.99 -23.15 -2.54
C GLU A 380 -11.10 -21.93 -2.82
N ARG A 381 -11.58 -20.75 -2.42
CA ARG A 381 -10.88 -19.47 -2.56
C ARG A 381 -11.00 -18.71 -1.27
N VAL A 382 -9.86 -18.37 -0.69
CA VAL A 382 -9.75 -17.69 0.60
C VAL A 382 -8.96 -16.41 0.46
N PHE A 383 -9.33 -15.40 1.25
CA PHE A 383 -8.77 -14.05 1.24
C PHE A 383 -8.41 -13.61 2.66
N LEU A 384 -7.58 -12.57 2.80
CA LEU A 384 -7.27 -12.00 4.11
C LEU A 384 -8.47 -11.22 4.66
N ASN A 385 -9.07 -10.33 3.87
CA ASN A 385 -10.38 -9.76 4.17
C ASN A 385 -11.47 -10.53 3.44
N ALA A 386 -12.68 -10.58 4.00
CA ALA A 386 -13.81 -11.26 3.37
C ALA A 386 -14.14 -10.60 2.02
N ILE A 387 -14.38 -11.42 0.99
CA ILE A 387 -14.87 -10.97 -0.31
C ILE A 387 -16.17 -11.72 -0.60
N PRO A 388 -17.28 -11.05 -0.96
CA PRO A 388 -18.54 -11.72 -1.29
C PRO A 388 -18.40 -12.75 -2.42
N ILE A 389 -19.12 -13.88 -2.32
CA ILE A 389 -19.15 -14.93 -3.35
C ILE A 389 -19.71 -14.40 -4.67
N SER A 390 -20.59 -13.40 -4.59
CA SER A 390 -21.19 -12.68 -5.72
C SER A 390 -20.16 -11.97 -6.61
N ALA A 391 -19.01 -11.57 -6.07
CA ALA A 391 -17.89 -11.03 -6.85
C ALA A 391 -17.20 -12.11 -7.72
N GLY A 392 -17.48 -13.40 -7.47
CA GLY A 392 -17.02 -14.50 -8.30
C GLY A 392 -15.50 -14.52 -8.46
N ARG A 393 -15.02 -14.88 -9.66
CA ARG A 393 -13.57 -14.87 -9.99
C ARG A 393 -12.95 -13.47 -9.95
N SER A 394 -13.76 -12.43 -10.11
CA SER A 394 -13.34 -11.02 -10.10
C SER A 394 -13.14 -10.46 -8.69
N GLY A 395 -13.37 -11.25 -7.63
CA GLY A 395 -13.19 -10.80 -6.24
C GLY A 395 -11.79 -10.25 -5.91
N ILE A 396 -10.75 -10.72 -6.60
CA ILE A 396 -9.38 -10.20 -6.46
C ILE A 396 -9.19 -8.78 -7.02
N PHE A 397 -10.18 -8.23 -7.72
CA PHE A 397 -10.17 -6.85 -8.20
C PHE A 397 -10.91 -5.88 -7.26
N ARG A 398 -11.53 -6.36 -6.18
CA ARG A 398 -12.15 -5.51 -5.14
C ARG A 398 -11.05 -4.91 -4.26
N ILE A 399 -10.60 -3.72 -4.62
CA ILE A 399 -9.49 -3.04 -3.96
C ILE A 399 -9.98 -2.35 -2.68
N SER A 400 -11.21 -1.84 -2.67
CA SER A 400 -11.88 -1.26 -1.50
C SER A 400 -12.03 -2.23 -0.32
N GLU A 401 -12.16 -3.53 -0.61
CA GLU A 401 -12.29 -4.61 0.39
C GLU A 401 -10.91 -5.09 0.94
N SER A 402 -9.81 -4.41 0.60
CA SER A 402 -8.46 -4.79 1.03
C SER A 402 -8.23 -4.54 2.52
N ALA A 403 -7.30 -5.29 3.12
CA ALA A 403 -6.76 -4.98 4.44
C ALA A 403 -5.88 -3.71 4.38
N THR A 404 -5.69 -3.03 5.51
CA THR A 404 -4.76 -1.88 5.57
C THR A 404 -3.36 -2.37 5.93
N LEU A 405 -2.35 -2.04 5.13
CA LEU A 405 -0.94 -2.25 5.43
C LEU A 405 -0.32 -0.99 6.04
N VAL A 406 0.24 -1.13 7.23
CA VAL A 406 0.91 -0.05 7.98
C VAL A 406 2.36 -0.39 8.32
N GLY A 407 3.15 0.63 8.70
CA GLY A 407 4.52 0.45 9.18
C GLY A 407 5.54 0.12 8.10
N ILE A 408 5.16 0.21 6.81
CA ILE A 408 6.06 0.08 5.68
C ILE A 408 6.75 1.42 5.40
N GLU A 409 8.07 1.39 5.28
CA GLU A 409 8.88 2.53 4.84
C GLU A 409 9.40 2.27 3.44
N VAL A 410 9.17 3.20 2.51
CA VAL A 410 9.72 3.17 1.17
C VAL A 410 10.95 4.08 1.06
N PRO A 411 11.86 3.82 0.11
CA PRO A 411 12.94 4.74 -0.22
C PRO A 411 12.38 6.11 -0.60
N SER A 412 12.85 7.15 0.10
CA SER A 412 12.53 8.55 -0.21
C SER A 412 12.79 8.83 -1.69
N GLY A 413 11.76 9.28 -2.41
CA GLY A 413 11.66 9.33 -3.87
C GLY A 413 12.96 9.56 -4.63
N GLY A 414 13.64 8.47 -5.00
CA GLY A 414 14.71 8.51 -5.99
C GLY A 414 14.09 8.73 -7.38
N LYS A 415 14.77 9.50 -8.23
CA LYS A 415 14.30 9.69 -9.61
C LYS A 415 14.41 8.35 -10.34
N ASN A 416 13.27 7.77 -10.71
CA ASN A 416 13.21 6.48 -11.41
C ASN A 416 13.85 6.61 -12.80
N LEU A 417 15.14 6.25 -12.89
CA LEU A 417 15.90 6.16 -14.13
C LEU A 417 16.06 4.69 -14.51
N GLU A 418 15.38 4.27 -15.57
CA GLU A 418 15.50 2.94 -16.17
C GLU A 418 16.22 3.08 -17.51
N ILE A 419 17.27 2.28 -17.73
CA ILE A 419 18.06 2.28 -18.97
C ILE A 419 18.13 0.84 -19.49
N LYS A 420 17.67 0.61 -20.71
CA LYS A 420 17.68 -0.70 -21.39
C LYS A 420 18.46 -0.59 -22.70
N PRO A 421 19.77 -0.91 -22.71
CA PRO A 421 20.50 -1.14 -23.93
C PRO A 421 19.96 -2.39 -24.64
N TYR A 422 19.96 -2.37 -25.97
CA TYR A 422 19.74 -3.58 -26.77
C TYR A 422 20.65 -3.59 -28.00
N ALA A 423 20.99 -4.79 -28.46
CA ALA A 423 21.72 -5.01 -29.70
C ALA A 423 21.21 -6.30 -30.35
N ILE A 424 20.96 -6.26 -31.66
CA ILE A 424 20.52 -7.39 -32.47
C ILE A 424 21.42 -7.44 -33.70
N ALA A 425 22.12 -8.56 -33.87
CA ALA A 425 22.92 -8.84 -35.06
C ALA A 425 22.35 -10.05 -35.82
N GLY A 426 22.42 -10.01 -37.15
CA GLY A 426 21.94 -11.05 -38.04
C GLY A 426 22.75 -11.12 -39.34
N VAL A 427 22.59 -12.20 -40.08
CA VAL A 427 23.24 -12.39 -41.39
C VAL A 427 22.18 -12.83 -42.40
N THR A 428 21.96 -12.00 -43.42
CA THR A 428 20.97 -12.24 -44.47
C THR A 428 21.63 -12.74 -45.75
N THR A 429 21.08 -13.82 -46.30
CA THR A 429 21.39 -14.31 -47.65
C THR A 429 20.08 -14.44 -48.42
N ASP A 430 19.92 -13.65 -49.48
CA ASP A 430 18.79 -13.71 -50.41
C ASP A 430 19.29 -14.05 -51.82
N LEU A 431 19.13 -15.32 -52.19
CA LEU A 431 19.50 -15.83 -53.51
C LEU A 431 18.46 -15.52 -54.60
N THR A 432 17.34 -14.87 -54.25
CA THR A 432 16.23 -14.52 -55.15
C THR A 432 16.15 -13.03 -55.47
N ALA A 433 16.81 -12.18 -54.69
CA ALA A 433 17.04 -10.77 -55.04
C ALA A 433 17.83 -10.63 -56.35
N ILE A 434 17.64 -9.49 -57.05
CA ILE A 434 18.40 -9.14 -58.26
C ILE A 434 19.03 -7.75 -58.04
N PRO A 435 20.36 -7.64 -57.84
CA PRO A 435 21.33 -8.74 -57.77
C PRO A 435 21.17 -9.59 -56.49
N PRO A 436 21.58 -10.89 -56.51
CA PRO A 436 21.50 -11.75 -55.33
C PRO A 436 22.41 -11.26 -54.20
N THR A 437 21.93 -11.32 -52.97
CA THR A 437 22.69 -10.94 -51.77
C THR A 437 23.13 -12.18 -50.98
N ARG A 438 24.35 -12.14 -50.44
CA ARG A 438 24.91 -13.25 -49.65
C ARG A 438 25.66 -12.68 -48.46
N ASN A 439 25.44 -13.27 -47.30
CA ASN A 439 26.12 -12.97 -46.04
C ASN A 439 26.16 -11.46 -45.71
N ILE A 440 25.09 -10.72 -46.02
CA ILE A 440 24.96 -9.33 -45.58
C ILE A 440 24.74 -9.38 -44.07
N ALA A 441 25.77 -8.99 -43.32
CA ALA A 441 25.65 -8.73 -41.91
C ALA A 441 24.78 -7.47 -41.71
N ASP A 442 23.82 -7.57 -40.81
CA ASP A 442 23.05 -6.45 -40.29
C ASP A 442 23.20 -6.43 -38.76
N ALA A 443 23.28 -5.24 -38.18
CA ALA A 443 23.40 -5.06 -36.76
C ALA A 443 22.73 -3.74 -36.37
N ASN A 444 21.69 -3.85 -35.56
CA ASN A 444 20.97 -2.72 -35.00
C ASN A 444 21.29 -2.64 -33.51
N ALA A 445 21.47 -1.44 -33.01
CA ALA A 445 21.64 -1.17 -31.58
C ALA A 445 20.68 -0.09 -31.12
N GLY A 446 20.39 -0.05 -29.83
CA GLY A 446 19.55 0.98 -29.28
C GLY A 446 19.59 1.06 -27.78
N LEU A 447 18.91 2.08 -27.28
CA LEU A 447 18.84 2.44 -25.88
C LEU A 447 17.44 3.00 -25.60
N ASP A 448 16.69 2.31 -24.75
CA ASP A 448 15.49 2.88 -24.15
C ASP A 448 15.85 3.49 -22.80
N VAL A 449 15.41 4.73 -22.56
CA VAL A 449 15.63 5.47 -21.32
C VAL A 449 14.29 5.98 -20.80
N LYS A 450 13.89 5.53 -19.62
CA LYS A 450 12.75 6.10 -18.89
C LYS A 450 13.24 6.88 -17.69
N TYR A 451 12.68 8.08 -17.49
CA TYR A 451 13.11 8.98 -16.43
C TYR A 451 11.92 9.66 -15.75
N GLY A 452 11.75 9.39 -14.46
CA GLY A 452 10.82 10.12 -13.59
C GLY A 452 11.27 11.58 -13.41
N ILE A 453 10.57 12.50 -14.08
CA ILE A 453 10.74 13.95 -13.92
C ILE A 453 10.16 14.39 -12.57
N THR A 454 8.98 13.85 -12.23
CA THR A 454 8.35 13.89 -10.90
C THR A 454 7.74 12.52 -10.61
N GLU A 455 7.23 12.29 -9.41
CA GLU A 455 6.58 11.02 -9.02
C GLU A 455 5.38 10.67 -9.93
N ASN A 456 4.74 11.67 -10.53
CA ASN A 456 3.60 11.52 -11.44
C ASN A 456 3.92 11.78 -12.92
N LEU A 457 5.17 12.07 -13.28
CA LEU A 457 5.58 12.40 -14.66
C LEU A 457 6.83 11.63 -15.08
N THR A 458 6.70 10.77 -16.09
CA THR A 458 7.81 10.00 -16.69
C THR A 458 8.05 10.45 -18.13
N ALA A 459 9.30 10.75 -18.49
CA ALA A 459 9.74 10.83 -19.88
C ALA A 459 10.21 9.46 -20.36
N ASP A 460 9.91 9.12 -21.61
CA ASP A 460 10.31 7.89 -22.28
C ASP A 460 11.04 8.27 -23.57
N LEU A 461 12.28 7.81 -23.75
CA LEU A 461 13.15 8.14 -24.88
C LEU A 461 13.77 6.86 -25.45
N THR A 462 13.41 6.52 -26.68
CA THR A 462 14.06 5.46 -27.47
C THR A 462 15.03 6.08 -28.47
N TYR A 463 16.25 5.55 -28.51
CA TYR A 463 17.22 5.80 -29.57
C TYR A 463 17.61 4.48 -30.24
N ASN A 464 17.56 4.44 -31.58
CA ASN A 464 17.93 3.28 -32.39
C ASN A 464 18.87 3.69 -33.55
N THR A 465 19.79 2.81 -33.90
CA THR A 465 20.76 2.96 -35.01
C THR A 465 20.97 1.67 -35.77
#